data_AF-A0A9E0B6P0-F1
#
_entry.id   AF-A0A9E0B6P0-F1
#
_cell.length_a   1.000
_cell.length_b   1.000
_cell.length_c   1.000
_cell.angle_alpha   90.00
_cell.angle_beta   90.00
_cell.angle_gamma   90.00
#
_symmetry.space_group_name_H-M   'P 1'
#
loop_
_entity.id
_entity.type
_entity.pdbx_description
1 polymer ?
#
loop_
_entity_poly.entity_id
_entity_poly.type
_entity_poly.pdbx_seq_one_letter_code
_entity_poly.pdbx_strand_id
1 'polypeptide(L)'
;MQNIKNITTLFLDIGGVLLSNGWDYNFRKKAAAHFHLDWDVFDDIHESMAPLFEVGKISLDDYLNRVVFYTNRDFTRTEFKDFMYSLSTSDSEMIAFIKKLKSQYKLKIIAVSNESRELNDYRIKTFKLYEIFDFFVSSCYVHFSKPDATIFQIALDGAQVPIEEIVYIDNTELFTNIATDLGITSIYHQDYKSTVKALADLGLSVPQKNINKEFSDSTVKQIKILGIASDHGGFELKIKLMELLEKAGYTLKDYGAYQLHKDDDYPDFVIPLSQAVANGEIERGIAICGSGVGACIVAN
;
A
#
# COMPACT_ATOMS: atom_id res chain seq x y z
N MET A 1 -30.20 -19.02 10.61
CA MET A 1 -29.60 -18.49 9.37
C MET A 1 -29.24 -17.05 9.66
N GLN A 2 -27.95 -16.69 9.69
CA GLN A 2 -27.56 -15.27 9.75
C GLN A 2 -28.11 -14.59 8.50
N ASN A 3 -28.83 -13.50 8.70
CA ASN A 3 -29.38 -12.69 7.62
C ASN A 3 -28.17 -12.06 6.90
N ILE A 4 -27.76 -12.64 5.77
CA ILE A 4 -26.63 -12.11 4.98
C ILE A 4 -27.06 -10.71 4.52
N LYS A 5 -26.36 -9.67 4.99
CA LYS A 5 -26.65 -8.30 4.59
C LYS A 5 -26.43 -8.16 3.09
N ASN A 6 -27.39 -7.56 2.39
CA ASN A 6 -27.28 -7.29 0.95
C ASN A 6 -26.39 -6.06 0.74
N ILE A 7 -25.07 -6.24 0.76
CA ILE A 7 -24.12 -5.13 0.55
C ILE A 7 -24.07 -4.78 -0.93
N THR A 8 -24.36 -3.52 -1.25
CA THR A 8 -24.37 -2.99 -2.63
C THR A 8 -23.30 -1.92 -2.85
N THR A 9 -22.79 -1.32 -1.77
CA THR A 9 -21.89 -0.16 -1.85
C THR A 9 -20.73 -0.27 -0.87
N LEU A 10 -19.54 0.09 -1.33
CA LEU A 10 -18.35 0.28 -0.49
C LEU A 10 -18.00 1.77 -0.39
N PHE A 11 -17.83 2.26 0.83
CA PHE A 11 -17.07 3.47 1.10
C PHE A 11 -15.63 3.04 1.41
N LEU A 12 -14.66 3.69 0.79
CA LEU A 12 -13.29 3.21 0.85
C LEU A 12 -12.32 4.38 0.99
N ASP A 13 -11.46 4.32 2.01
CA ASP A 13 -10.31 5.21 2.07
C ASP A 13 -9.27 4.84 1.01
N ILE A 14 -8.43 5.80 0.64
CA ILE A 14 -7.39 5.60 -0.38
C ILE A 14 -6.04 5.35 0.27
N GLY A 15 -5.57 6.30 1.10
CA GLY A 15 -4.30 6.19 1.81
C GLY A 15 -4.36 5.10 2.87
N GLY A 16 -3.31 4.29 2.98
CA GLY A 16 -3.23 3.20 3.94
C GLY A 16 -4.12 1.99 3.63
N VAL A 17 -4.94 2.03 2.58
CA VAL A 17 -5.83 0.92 2.16
C VAL A 17 -5.53 0.47 0.73
N LEU A 18 -5.64 1.35 -0.26
CA LEU A 18 -5.33 1.03 -1.66
C LEU A 18 -3.94 1.50 -2.08
N LEU A 19 -3.50 2.60 -1.50
CA LEU A 19 -2.23 3.24 -1.76
C LEU A 19 -1.50 3.49 -0.43
N SER A 20 -0.22 3.81 -0.47
CA SER A 20 0.45 4.43 0.69
C SER A 20 -0.27 5.72 1.10
N ASN A 21 -0.04 6.23 2.31
CA ASN A 21 -0.52 7.56 2.69
C ASN A 21 -0.05 8.64 1.69
N GLY A 22 -0.73 9.78 1.64
CA GLY A 22 -0.36 10.87 0.73
C GLY A 22 0.85 11.66 1.24
N TRP A 23 0.70 12.30 2.40
CA TRP A 23 1.69 13.22 2.96
C TRP A 23 1.77 13.15 4.50
N ASP A 24 1.98 11.94 5.00
CA ASP A 24 2.06 11.68 6.44
C ASP A 24 3.37 12.18 7.09
N TYR A 25 3.44 12.06 8.40
CA TYR A 25 4.61 12.44 9.20
C TYR A 25 5.92 11.81 8.71
N ASN A 26 5.90 10.54 8.31
CA ASN A 26 7.10 9.83 7.86
C ASN A 26 7.56 10.34 6.49
N PHE A 27 6.63 10.64 5.60
CA PHE A 27 6.91 11.21 4.28
C PHE A 27 7.43 12.63 4.39
N ARG A 28 6.87 13.42 5.31
CA ARG A 28 7.39 14.73 5.71
C ARG A 28 8.81 14.64 6.27
N LYS A 29 9.11 13.69 7.16
CA LYS A 29 10.47 13.43 7.67
C LYS A 29 11.46 13.12 6.55
N LYS A 30 11.07 12.27 5.60
CA LYS A 30 11.88 11.96 4.42
C LYS A 30 12.15 13.20 3.57
N ALA A 31 11.15 14.06 3.38
CA ALA A 31 11.30 15.30 2.64
C ALA A 31 12.25 16.27 3.35
N ALA A 32 12.09 16.45 4.67
CA ALA A 32 12.98 17.30 5.45
C ALA A 32 14.43 16.80 5.39
N ALA A 33 14.66 15.49 5.47
CA ALA A 33 15.99 14.92 5.33
C ALA A 33 16.56 15.12 3.91
N HIS A 34 15.76 14.90 2.86
CA HIS A 34 16.17 14.99 1.46
C HIS A 34 16.51 16.43 1.04
N PHE A 35 15.70 17.39 1.47
CA PHE A 35 15.84 18.81 1.13
C PHE A 35 16.56 19.63 2.20
N HIS A 36 17.16 18.97 3.20
CA HIS A 36 17.89 19.59 4.31
C HIS A 36 17.08 20.69 5.02
N LEU A 37 15.80 20.42 5.28
CA LEU A 37 14.92 21.32 6.03
C LEU A 37 15.13 21.13 7.53
N ASP A 38 15.08 22.23 8.28
CA ASP A 38 14.92 22.18 9.73
C ASP A 38 13.56 21.50 10.04
N TRP A 39 13.62 20.36 10.72
CA TRP A 39 12.44 19.55 10.96
C TRP A 39 11.43 20.26 11.87
N ASP A 40 11.89 20.87 12.95
CA ASP A 40 10.98 21.45 13.95
C ASP A 40 10.23 22.63 13.33
N VAL A 41 10.94 23.48 12.57
CA VAL A 41 10.31 24.59 11.85
C VAL A 41 9.37 24.09 10.74
N PHE A 42 9.77 23.07 9.99
CA PHE A 42 8.97 22.54 8.89
C PHE A 42 7.66 21.91 9.38
N ASP A 43 7.71 21.10 10.45
CA ASP A 43 6.53 20.42 10.98
C ASP A 43 5.60 21.41 11.70
N ASP A 44 6.14 22.36 12.49
CA ASP A 44 5.34 23.40 13.16
C ASP A 44 4.51 24.24 12.15
N ILE A 45 5.13 24.64 11.03
CA ILE A 45 4.42 25.38 9.99
C ILE A 45 3.44 24.47 9.25
N HIS A 46 3.78 23.20 9.01
CA HIS A 46 2.85 22.23 8.45
C HIS A 46 1.61 22.06 9.32
N GLU A 47 1.75 21.88 10.63
CA GLU A 47 0.61 21.73 11.56
C GLU A 47 -0.36 22.92 11.47
N SER A 48 0.18 24.13 11.31
CA SER A 48 -0.62 25.34 11.14
C SER A 48 -1.36 25.39 9.80
N MET A 49 -0.77 24.83 8.73
CA MET A 49 -1.30 24.93 7.36
C MET A 49 -2.12 23.71 6.93
N ALA A 50 -1.89 22.54 7.52
CA ALA A 50 -2.52 21.28 7.14
C ALA A 50 -4.06 21.34 7.12
N PRO A 51 -4.75 21.93 8.12
CA PRO A 51 -6.21 21.99 8.10
C PRO A 51 -6.79 22.80 6.93
N LEU A 52 -6.03 23.75 6.36
CA LEU A 52 -6.44 24.48 5.16
C LEU A 52 -6.09 23.72 3.89
N PHE A 53 -4.93 23.08 3.88
CA PHE A 53 -4.42 22.37 2.71
C PHE A 53 -5.20 21.07 2.42
N GLU A 54 -5.45 20.26 3.44
CA GLU A 54 -6.16 18.98 3.30
C GLU A 54 -7.58 19.15 2.78
N VAL A 55 -8.26 20.23 3.18
CA VAL A 55 -9.63 20.54 2.75
C VAL A 55 -9.68 21.44 1.51
N GLY A 56 -8.54 21.68 0.87
CA GLY A 56 -8.46 22.38 -0.42
C GLY A 56 -8.77 23.88 -0.36
N LYS A 57 -8.60 24.53 0.80
CA LYS A 57 -8.74 25.99 0.96
C LYS A 57 -7.52 26.77 0.47
N ILE A 58 -6.37 26.10 0.35
CA ILE A 58 -5.14 26.65 -0.24
C ILE A 58 -4.58 25.65 -1.25
N SER A 59 -3.92 26.15 -2.29
CA SER A 59 -3.24 25.31 -3.28
C SER A 59 -1.98 24.67 -2.69
N LEU A 60 -1.44 23.65 -3.36
CA LEU A 60 -0.12 23.10 -3.05
C LEU A 60 0.97 24.17 -3.16
N ASP A 61 0.88 25.10 -4.11
CA ASP A 61 1.85 26.19 -4.22
C ASP A 61 1.76 27.16 -3.04
N ASP A 62 0.56 27.51 -2.59
CA ASP A 62 0.37 28.34 -1.39
C ASP A 62 0.88 27.65 -0.12
N TYR A 63 0.62 26.34 0.01
CA TYR A 63 1.17 25.52 1.09
C TYR A 63 2.70 25.54 1.05
N LEU A 64 3.32 25.21 -0.09
CA LEU A 64 4.77 25.17 -0.23
C LEU A 64 5.42 26.54 -0.02
N ASN A 65 4.79 27.64 -0.44
CA ASN A 65 5.26 29.01 -0.19
C ASN A 65 5.42 29.30 1.30
N ARG A 66 4.53 28.77 2.14
CA ARG A 66 4.54 29.01 3.58
C ARG A 66 5.42 28.02 4.32
N VAL A 67 5.39 26.76 3.91
CA VAL A 67 6.00 25.65 4.67
C VAL A 67 7.46 25.41 4.27
N VAL A 68 7.80 25.58 3.00
CA VAL A 68 9.13 25.24 2.46
C VAL A 68 9.86 26.49 1.96
N PHE A 69 9.18 27.30 1.15
CA PHE A 69 9.75 28.44 0.42
C PHE A 69 9.48 29.80 1.11
N TYR A 70 9.28 29.80 2.43
CA TYR A 70 9.21 31.04 3.22
C TYR A 70 10.58 31.75 3.28
N THR A 71 11.64 31.03 2.93
CA THR A 71 13.01 31.51 2.74
C THR A 71 13.55 31.00 1.41
N ASN A 72 14.67 31.55 0.95
CA ASN A 72 15.34 31.10 -0.26
C ASN A 72 15.83 29.65 -0.12
N ARG A 73 15.66 28.88 -1.19
CA ARG A 73 16.10 27.48 -1.31
C ARG A 73 16.97 27.31 -2.56
N ASP A 74 17.87 26.35 -2.52
CA ASP A 74 18.74 25.93 -3.63
C ASP A 74 18.08 24.90 -4.55
N PHE A 75 16.88 24.42 -4.20
CA PHE A 75 16.01 23.59 -5.02
C PHE A 75 14.71 24.34 -5.38
N THR A 76 13.97 23.79 -6.34
CA THR A 76 12.76 24.38 -6.91
C THR A 76 11.48 23.76 -6.33
N ARG A 77 10.35 24.47 -6.50
CA ARG A 77 9.02 23.94 -6.16
C ARG A 77 8.72 22.65 -6.92
N THR A 78 9.13 22.58 -8.18
CA THR A 78 8.90 21.39 -9.03
C THR A 78 9.63 20.18 -8.45
N GLU A 79 10.91 20.31 -8.10
CA GLU A 79 11.67 19.20 -7.48
C GLU A 79 11.02 18.73 -6.18
N PHE A 80 10.53 19.66 -5.34
CA PHE A 80 9.83 19.30 -4.12
C PHE A 80 8.51 18.57 -4.40
N LYS A 81 7.70 19.05 -5.35
CA LYS A 81 6.45 18.40 -5.75
C LYS A 81 6.70 17.01 -6.33
N ASP A 82 7.70 16.85 -7.20
CA ASP A 82 8.07 15.58 -7.80
C ASP A 82 8.49 14.58 -6.73
N PHE A 83 9.26 15.02 -5.72
CA PHE A 83 9.58 14.20 -4.55
C PHE A 83 8.31 13.79 -3.79
N MET A 84 7.41 14.73 -3.46
CA MET A 84 6.14 14.42 -2.79
C MET A 84 5.34 13.34 -3.55
N TYR A 85 5.18 13.52 -4.85
CA TYR A 85 4.45 12.60 -5.72
C TYR A 85 5.09 11.22 -5.80
N SER A 86 6.43 11.15 -5.79
CA SER A 86 7.17 9.88 -5.87
C SER A 86 6.97 8.96 -4.67
N LEU A 87 6.52 9.49 -3.52
CA LEU A 87 6.26 8.71 -2.30
C LEU A 87 4.94 7.92 -2.34
N SER A 88 4.03 8.25 -3.27
CA SER A 88 2.80 7.49 -3.44
C SER A 88 3.10 6.14 -4.11
N THR A 89 2.72 5.05 -3.46
CA THR A 89 2.84 3.68 -3.97
C THR A 89 1.49 2.98 -3.89
N SER A 90 1.32 1.87 -4.62
CA SER A 90 0.05 1.12 -4.66
C SER A 90 0.15 -0.24 -3.97
N ASP A 91 -0.89 -0.63 -3.25
CA ASP A 91 -1.14 -2.02 -2.91
C ASP A 91 -1.84 -2.72 -4.08
N SER A 92 -1.05 -3.34 -4.95
CA SER A 92 -1.57 -4.03 -6.14
C SER A 92 -2.48 -5.20 -5.80
N GLU A 93 -2.28 -5.87 -4.66
CA GLU A 93 -3.07 -7.03 -4.27
C GLU A 93 -4.46 -6.59 -3.81
N MET A 94 -4.52 -5.58 -2.93
CA MET A 94 -5.77 -5.00 -2.46
C MET A 94 -6.57 -4.36 -3.60
N ILE A 95 -5.91 -3.61 -4.50
CA ILE A 95 -6.56 -3.05 -5.70
C ILE A 95 -7.17 -4.15 -6.57
N ALA A 96 -6.42 -5.21 -6.87
CA ALA A 96 -6.92 -6.31 -7.70
C ALA A 96 -8.10 -7.03 -7.04
N PHE A 97 -8.07 -7.20 -5.73
CA PHE A 97 -9.17 -7.78 -4.95
C PHE A 97 -10.43 -6.91 -5.00
N ILE A 98 -10.32 -5.61 -4.72
CA ILE A 98 -11.45 -4.67 -4.77
C ILE A 98 -12.05 -4.59 -6.17
N LYS A 99 -11.23 -4.56 -7.24
CA LYS A 99 -11.73 -4.61 -8.64
C LYS A 99 -12.54 -5.87 -8.91
N LYS A 100 -12.09 -7.04 -8.43
CA LYS A 100 -12.82 -8.30 -8.58
C LYS A 100 -14.14 -8.28 -7.81
N LEU A 101 -14.15 -7.79 -6.57
CA LEU A 101 -15.39 -7.60 -5.80
C LEU A 101 -16.37 -6.68 -6.53
N LYS A 102 -15.89 -5.53 -7.01
CA LYS A 102 -16.69 -4.58 -7.79
C LYS A 102 -17.37 -5.26 -8.96
N SER A 103 -16.61 -5.99 -9.77
CA SER A 103 -17.14 -6.68 -10.96
C SER A 103 -18.09 -7.81 -10.59
N GLN A 104 -17.77 -8.63 -9.59
CA GLN A 104 -18.55 -9.82 -9.23
C GLN A 104 -19.90 -9.47 -8.62
N TYR A 105 -19.92 -8.50 -7.72
CA TYR A 105 -21.10 -8.09 -6.97
C TYR A 105 -21.76 -6.82 -7.54
N LYS A 106 -21.20 -6.25 -8.61
CA LYS A 106 -21.64 -4.98 -9.23
C LYS A 106 -21.71 -3.85 -8.20
N LEU A 107 -20.72 -3.79 -7.30
CA LEU A 107 -20.70 -2.82 -6.22
C LEU A 107 -20.54 -1.40 -6.76
N LYS A 108 -21.22 -0.45 -6.13
CA LYS A 108 -20.82 0.95 -6.19
C LYS A 108 -19.64 1.14 -5.22
N ILE A 109 -18.60 1.86 -5.61
CA ILE A 109 -17.46 2.17 -4.76
C ILE A 109 -17.23 3.67 -4.74
N ILE A 110 -17.25 4.25 -3.55
CA ILE A 110 -17.15 5.69 -3.32
C ILE A 110 -15.92 5.95 -2.45
N ALA A 111 -15.07 6.87 -2.90
CA ALA A 111 -13.92 7.26 -2.08
C ALA A 111 -14.39 8.15 -0.94
N VAL A 112 -13.95 7.87 0.28
CA VAL A 112 -14.13 8.75 1.45
C VAL A 112 -12.76 8.95 2.07
N SER A 113 -12.04 9.99 1.64
CA SER A 113 -10.61 10.12 1.88
C SER A 113 -10.16 11.53 2.23
N ASN A 114 -9.22 11.64 3.16
CA ASN A 114 -8.54 12.90 3.43
C ASN A 114 -7.32 13.00 2.51
N GLU A 115 -7.34 13.95 1.58
CA GLU A 115 -6.23 14.14 0.66
C GLU A 115 -6.26 15.57 0.10
N SER A 116 -5.09 16.20 0.02
CA SER A 116 -4.92 17.51 -0.60
C SER A 116 -5.15 17.47 -2.10
N ARG A 117 -5.58 18.59 -2.71
CA ARG A 117 -6.12 18.62 -4.08
C ARG A 117 -5.16 18.06 -5.13
N GLU A 118 -3.97 18.65 -5.27
CA GLU A 118 -3.03 18.29 -6.32
C GLU A 118 -2.47 16.88 -6.15
N LEU A 119 -2.25 16.45 -4.90
CA LEU A 119 -1.81 15.09 -4.60
C LEU A 119 -2.91 14.06 -4.88
N ASN A 120 -4.17 14.39 -4.56
CA ASN A 120 -5.33 13.57 -4.88
C ASN A 120 -5.50 13.42 -6.40
N ASP A 121 -5.44 14.52 -7.16
CA ASP A 121 -5.49 14.51 -8.62
C ASP A 121 -4.37 13.65 -9.24
N TYR A 122 -3.14 13.83 -8.75
CA TYR A 122 -2.00 13.02 -9.16
C TYR A 122 -2.25 11.52 -8.90
N ARG A 123 -2.68 11.15 -7.68
CA ARG A 123 -2.91 9.74 -7.30
C ARG A 123 -4.06 9.13 -8.10
N ILE A 124 -5.16 9.85 -8.31
CA ILE A 124 -6.29 9.40 -9.13
C ILE A 124 -5.84 9.08 -10.55
N LYS A 125 -5.05 9.97 -11.16
CA LYS A 125 -4.55 9.81 -12.53
C LYS A 125 -3.51 8.69 -12.64
N THR A 126 -2.49 8.72 -11.79
CA THR A 126 -1.33 7.81 -11.85
C THR A 126 -1.73 6.36 -11.57
N PHE A 127 -2.59 6.13 -10.59
CA PHE A 127 -3.04 4.78 -10.20
C PHE A 127 -4.38 4.37 -10.84
N LYS A 128 -4.90 5.19 -11.77
CA LYS A 128 -6.14 4.94 -12.51
C LYS A 128 -7.32 4.62 -11.59
N LEU A 129 -7.46 5.40 -10.51
CA LEU A 129 -8.47 5.15 -9.49
C LEU A 129 -9.91 5.29 -10.03
N TYR A 130 -10.10 6.00 -11.14
CA TYR A 130 -11.37 6.08 -11.88
C TYR A 130 -11.88 4.72 -12.40
N GLU A 131 -11.03 3.70 -12.48
CA GLU A 131 -11.46 2.33 -12.82
C GLU A 131 -12.11 1.60 -11.62
N ILE A 132 -11.91 2.11 -10.41
CA ILE A 132 -12.38 1.52 -9.15
C ILE A 132 -13.55 2.32 -8.61
N PHE A 133 -13.40 3.64 -8.51
CA PHE A 133 -14.36 4.52 -7.87
C PHE A 133 -15.40 5.06 -8.85
N ASP A 134 -16.66 5.08 -8.44
CA ASP A 134 -17.75 5.71 -9.19
C ASP A 134 -17.78 7.23 -8.97
N PHE A 135 -17.41 7.71 -7.79
CA PHE A 135 -17.06 9.11 -7.54
C PHE A 135 -16.18 9.27 -6.29
N PHE A 136 -15.65 10.48 -6.10
CA PHE A 136 -14.69 10.80 -5.04
C PHE A 136 -15.25 11.82 -4.05
N VAL A 137 -15.38 11.43 -2.78
CA VAL A 137 -15.56 12.34 -1.63
C VAL A 137 -14.19 12.52 -0.97
N SER A 138 -13.31 13.22 -1.68
CA SER A 138 -12.01 13.64 -1.16
C SER A 138 -12.16 14.97 -0.42
N SER A 139 -11.52 15.11 0.74
CA SER A 139 -11.63 16.29 1.60
C SER A 139 -11.37 17.62 0.88
N CYS A 140 -10.43 17.64 -0.07
CA CYS A 140 -10.13 18.80 -0.88
C CYS A 140 -11.23 19.23 -1.85
N TYR A 141 -12.16 18.34 -2.19
CA TYR A 141 -13.28 18.58 -3.09
C TYR A 141 -14.53 19.03 -2.35
N VAL A 142 -14.73 18.49 -1.15
CA VAL A 142 -15.95 18.71 -0.38
C VAL A 142 -15.75 19.65 0.81
N HIS A 143 -14.50 20.04 1.09
CA HIS A 143 -14.09 20.97 2.14
C HIS A 143 -14.32 20.50 3.59
N PHE A 144 -14.58 19.20 3.76
CA PHE A 144 -14.66 18.52 5.06
C PHE A 144 -13.72 17.32 5.05
N SER A 145 -13.02 17.09 6.15
CA SER A 145 -12.12 15.95 6.34
C SER A 145 -12.59 15.10 7.51
N LYS A 146 -12.34 13.80 7.46
CA LYS A 146 -12.43 12.92 8.63
C LYS A 146 -11.49 13.49 9.72
N PRO A 147 -11.89 13.59 11.00
CA PRO A 147 -13.03 12.93 11.64
C PRO A 147 -14.38 13.69 11.59
N ASP A 148 -14.53 14.80 10.86
CA ASP A 148 -15.82 15.46 10.74
C ASP A 148 -16.84 14.53 10.05
N ALA A 149 -17.90 14.16 10.77
CA ALA A 149 -18.94 13.25 10.30
C ALA A 149 -19.65 13.74 9.01
N THR A 150 -19.57 15.04 8.72
CA THR A 150 -20.15 15.66 7.51
C THR A 150 -19.63 15.01 6.23
N ILE A 151 -18.37 14.57 6.18
CA ILE A 151 -17.83 13.91 4.99
C ILE A 151 -18.56 12.59 4.68
N PHE A 152 -18.96 11.84 5.72
CA PHE A 152 -19.75 10.62 5.56
C PHE A 152 -21.17 10.93 5.11
N GLN A 153 -21.79 12.00 5.64
CA GLN A 153 -23.11 12.43 5.19
C GLN A 153 -23.10 12.79 3.69
N ILE A 154 -22.06 13.50 3.21
CA ILE A 154 -21.89 13.81 1.79
C ILE A 154 -21.77 12.52 0.96
N ALA A 155 -21.01 11.54 1.45
CA ALA A 155 -20.89 10.24 0.77
C ALA A 155 -22.22 9.48 0.74
N LEU A 156 -22.98 9.47 1.84
CA LEU A 156 -24.33 8.87 1.93
C LEU A 156 -25.29 9.53 0.92
N ASP A 157 -25.32 10.85 0.91
CA ASP A 157 -26.17 11.63 0.01
C ASP A 157 -25.77 11.42 -1.45
N GLY A 158 -24.48 11.29 -1.78
CA GLY A 158 -24.04 10.95 -3.13
C GLY A 158 -24.33 9.49 -3.51
N ALA A 159 -24.29 8.58 -2.54
CA ALA A 159 -24.49 7.15 -2.78
C ALA A 159 -25.95 6.82 -3.12
N GLN A 160 -26.91 7.49 -2.47
CA GLN A 160 -28.36 7.26 -2.63
C GLN A 160 -28.74 5.77 -2.47
N VAL A 161 -28.18 5.11 -1.45
CA VAL A 161 -28.50 3.72 -1.08
C VAL A 161 -28.80 3.63 0.43
N PRO A 162 -29.56 2.62 0.89
CA PRO A 162 -29.79 2.42 2.31
C PRO A 162 -28.47 2.19 3.05
N ILE A 163 -28.35 2.76 4.25
CA ILE A 163 -27.11 2.73 5.03
C ILE A 163 -26.69 1.30 5.42
N GLU A 164 -27.66 0.39 5.57
CA GLU A 164 -27.44 -1.02 5.92
C GLU A 164 -26.77 -1.82 4.79
N GLU A 165 -26.79 -1.30 3.57
CA GLU A 165 -26.15 -1.88 2.38
C GLU A 165 -24.73 -1.35 2.13
N ILE A 166 -24.22 -0.49 3.03
CA ILE A 166 -22.93 0.17 2.91
C ILE A 166 -21.92 -0.48 3.87
N VAL A 167 -20.73 -0.75 3.33
CA VAL A 167 -19.55 -1.10 4.14
C VAL A 167 -18.48 -0.02 3.97
N TYR A 168 -17.95 0.48 5.08
CA TYR A 168 -16.81 1.40 5.09
C TYR A 168 -15.51 0.68 5.44
N ILE A 169 -14.42 0.97 4.73
CA ILE A 169 -13.09 0.41 4.99
C ILE A 169 -12.08 1.55 5.12
N ASP A 170 -11.36 1.59 6.24
CA ASP A 170 -10.35 2.60 6.56
C ASP A 170 -9.31 2.05 7.53
N ASN A 171 -8.06 2.54 7.45
CA ASN A 171 -6.95 2.11 8.30
C ASN A 171 -6.78 2.96 9.57
N THR A 172 -7.77 3.79 9.91
CA THR A 172 -7.83 4.62 11.12
C THR A 172 -9.07 4.24 11.94
N GLU A 173 -8.85 3.61 13.10
CA GLU A 173 -9.92 3.08 13.96
C GLU A 173 -10.94 4.16 14.38
N LEU A 174 -10.47 5.38 14.67
CA LEU A 174 -11.34 6.52 14.99
C LEU A 174 -12.37 6.79 13.88
N PHE A 175 -11.94 6.75 12.61
CA PHE A 175 -12.82 7.02 11.48
C PHE A 175 -13.84 5.90 11.27
N THR A 176 -13.43 4.64 11.47
CA THR A 176 -14.37 3.51 11.43
C THR A 176 -15.39 3.54 12.55
N ASN A 177 -15.01 4.03 13.74
CA ASN A 177 -15.93 4.18 14.86
C ASN A 177 -16.97 5.27 14.58
N ILE A 178 -16.55 6.43 14.06
CA ILE A 178 -17.45 7.52 13.67
C ILE A 178 -18.45 7.06 12.60
N ALA A 179 -18.00 6.34 11.57
CA ALA A 179 -18.88 5.77 10.57
C ALA A 179 -19.87 4.75 11.16
N THR A 180 -19.42 3.94 12.14
CA THR A 180 -20.27 2.98 12.86
C THR A 180 -21.33 3.68 13.70
N ASP A 181 -21.00 4.79 14.37
CA ASP A 181 -21.96 5.60 15.13
C ASP A 181 -23.05 6.21 14.25
N LEU A 182 -22.75 6.44 12.96
CA LEU A 182 -23.74 6.85 11.95
C LEU A 182 -24.61 5.69 11.44
N GLY A 183 -24.27 4.44 11.77
CA GLY A 183 -24.96 3.23 11.33
C GLY A 183 -24.32 2.51 10.13
N ILE A 184 -23.16 2.97 9.65
CA ILE A 184 -22.43 2.32 8.55
C ILE A 184 -21.70 1.08 9.10
N THR A 185 -21.83 -0.06 8.42
CA THR A 185 -21.02 -1.24 8.78
C THR A 185 -19.55 -0.94 8.44
N SER A 186 -18.65 -0.95 9.43
CA SER A 186 -17.26 -0.53 9.20
C SER A 186 -16.26 -1.67 9.42
N ILE A 187 -15.16 -1.64 8.65
CA ILE A 187 -14.03 -2.54 8.73
C ILE A 187 -12.77 -1.71 8.98
N TYR A 188 -12.13 -1.95 10.13
CA TYR A 188 -10.81 -1.41 10.42
C TYR A 188 -9.74 -2.20 9.66
N HIS A 189 -9.17 -1.56 8.63
CA HIS A 189 -8.13 -2.13 7.79
C HIS A 189 -6.78 -2.13 8.53
N GLN A 190 -6.30 -3.32 8.89
CA GLN A 190 -4.95 -3.51 9.43
C GLN A 190 -4.03 -4.18 8.42
N ASP A 191 -4.59 -5.10 7.65
CA ASP A 191 -3.89 -5.82 6.60
C ASP A 191 -4.88 -6.42 5.59
N TYR A 192 -4.33 -6.90 4.48
CA TYR A 192 -5.11 -7.54 3.42
C TYR A 192 -5.93 -8.74 3.91
N LYS A 193 -5.36 -9.65 4.69
CA LYS A 193 -6.02 -10.91 5.09
C LYS A 193 -7.19 -10.65 6.03
N SER A 194 -7.01 -9.78 7.03
CA SER A 194 -8.07 -9.42 7.96
C SER A 194 -9.24 -8.72 7.24
N THR A 195 -8.93 -7.86 6.27
CA THR A 195 -9.94 -7.17 5.44
C THR A 195 -10.71 -8.13 4.54
N VAL A 196 -10.01 -9.04 3.84
CA VAL A 196 -10.65 -10.07 3.01
C VAL A 196 -11.57 -10.96 3.84
N LYS A 197 -11.12 -11.36 5.05
CA LYS A 197 -11.95 -12.15 5.96
C LYS A 197 -13.20 -11.38 6.40
N ALA A 198 -13.05 -10.12 6.82
CA ALA A 198 -14.17 -9.29 7.27
C ALA A 198 -15.21 -9.10 6.15
N LEU A 199 -14.77 -8.87 4.92
CA LEU A 199 -15.66 -8.80 3.75
C LEU A 199 -16.35 -10.15 3.48
N ALA A 200 -15.63 -11.26 3.58
CA ALA A 200 -16.21 -12.60 3.41
C ALA A 200 -17.28 -12.92 4.47
N ASP A 201 -17.07 -12.52 5.72
CA ASP A 201 -18.04 -12.65 6.81
C ASP A 201 -19.32 -11.83 6.53
N LEU A 202 -19.23 -10.78 5.71
CA LEU A 202 -20.36 -9.98 5.21
C LEU A 202 -20.96 -10.52 3.89
N GLY A 203 -20.49 -11.66 3.39
CA GLY A 203 -20.95 -12.28 2.14
C GLY A 203 -20.24 -11.79 0.87
N LEU A 204 -19.22 -10.93 0.99
CA LEU A 204 -18.40 -10.44 -0.10
C LEU A 204 -17.09 -11.21 -0.18
N SER A 205 -17.05 -12.27 -1.00
CA SER A 205 -15.85 -13.07 -1.22
C SER A 205 -15.53 -13.18 -2.71
N VAL A 206 -14.26 -13.12 -3.05
CA VAL A 206 -13.78 -13.45 -4.39
C VAL A 206 -13.43 -14.93 -4.39
N PRO A 207 -14.09 -15.77 -5.22
CA PRO A 207 -13.68 -17.16 -5.39
C PRO A 207 -12.21 -17.18 -5.77
N GLN A 208 -11.39 -17.83 -4.96
CA GLN A 208 -10.08 -18.24 -5.44
C GLN A 208 -10.35 -19.15 -6.65
N LYS A 209 -9.73 -18.86 -7.80
CA LYS A 209 -9.75 -19.83 -8.90
C LYS A 209 -9.32 -21.16 -8.30
N ASN A 210 -10.20 -22.16 -8.35
CA ASN A 210 -9.84 -23.53 -8.08
C ASN A 210 -8.74 -23.91 -9.07
N ILE A 211 -7.48 -23.86 -8.63
CA ILE A 211 -6.38 -24.57 -9.27
C ILE A 211 -6.58 -26.10 -9.11
N ASN A 212 -7.54 -26.51 -8.28
CA ASN A 212 -7.82 -27.90 -7.97
C ASN A 212 -9.09 -28.38 -8.68
N LYS A 213 -8.96 -28.74 -9.98
CA LYS A 213 -9.83 -29.76 -10.57
C LYS A 213 -9.12 -30.74 -11.52
N GLU A 214 -7.79 -30.76 -11.52
CA GLU A 214 -7.01 -31.76 -12.28
C GLU A 214 -5.99 -32.58 -11.48
N PHE A 215 -5.89 -32.39 -10.17
CA PHE A 215 -5.12 -33.31 -9.32
C PHE A 215 -5.99 -33.83 -8.19
N SER A 216 -6.77 -34.85 -8.52
CA SER A 216 -7.12 -35.89 -7.56
C SER A 216 -5.83 -36.56 -7.09
N ASP A 217 -5.75 -36.76 -5.77
CA ASP A 217 -4.71 -37.44 -4.99
C ASP A 217 -3.47 -36.65 -4.53
N SER A 218 -3.30 -36.72 -3.20
CA SER A 218 -2.13 -36.43 -2.35
C SER A 218 -1.96 -35.01 -1.75
N THR A 219 -2.39 -34.96 -0.48
CA THR A 219 -1.91 -34.19 0.66
C THR A 219 -0.50 -33.58 0.53
N VAL A 220 -0.38 -32.25 0.69
CA VAL A 220 0.53 -31.48 1.58
C VAL A 220 0.52 -30.00 1.12
N LYS A 221 0.22 -29.09 2.05
CA LYS A 221 0.29 -27.63 1.86
C LYS A 221 1.71 -27.25 1.40
N GLN A 222 1.86 -26.71 0.19
CA GLN A 222 3.17 -26.27 -0.30
C GLN A 222 3.63 -25.06 0.54
N ILE A 223 4.67 -25.28 1.35
CA ILE A 223 5.35 -24.24 2.12
C ILE A 223 6.01 -23.29 1.10
N LYS A 224 5.78 -21.98 1.23
CA LYS A 224 6.38 -20.99 0.34
C LYS A 224 7.86 -20.82 0.71
N ILE A 225 8.71 -21.57 0.02
CA ILE A 225 10.17 -21.56 0.21
C ILE A 225 10.77 -20.43 -0.64
N LEU A 226 11.52 -19.54 0.01
CA LEU A 226 12.30 -18.48 -0.62
C LEU A 226 13.77 -18.90 -0.69
N GLY A 227 14.35 -18.91 -1.89
CA GLY A 227 15.78 -19.18 -2.06
C GLY A 227 16.62 -17.95 -1.77
N ILE A 228 17.80 -18.14 -1.19
CA ILE A 228 18.78 -17.07 -1.01
C ILE A 228 20.18 -17.58 -1.32
N ALA A 229 21.02 -16.77 -1.99
CA ALA A 229 22.38 -17.12 -2.33
C ALA A 229 23.32 -15.92 -2.25
N SER A 230 24.57 -16.18 -1.89
CA SER A 230 25.66 -15.21 -2.00
C SER A 230 27.01 -15.91 -2.15
N ASP A 231 27.95 -15.20 -2.78
CA ASP A 231 29.39 -15.44 -2.65
C ASP A 231 29.94 -14.78 -1.38
N HIS A 232 31.26 -14.78 -1.22
CA HIS A 232 31.96 -14.08 -0.15
C HIS A 232 31.67 -12.58 -0.12
N GLY A 233 31.48 -11.95 -1.28
CA GLY A 233 31.16 -10.53 -1.40
C GLY A 233 29.80 -10.16 -0.81
N GLY A 234 28.84 -11.08 -0.85
CA GLY A 234 27.49 -10.91 -0.27
C GLY A 234 27.26 -11.61 1.07
N PHE A 235 28.23 -12.38 1.59
CA PHE A 235 28.04 -13.31 2.70
C PHE A 235 27.48 -12.66 3.97
N GLU A 236 28.08 -11.58 4.47
CA GLU A 236 27.61 -10.92 5.69
C GLU A 236 26.20 -10.33 5.55
N LEU A 237 25.88 -9.80 4.37
CA LEU A 237 24.55 -9.26 4.09
C LEU A 237 23.51 -10.39 4.00
N LYS A 238 23.88 -11.52 3.39
CA LYS A 238 23.03 -12.71 3.32
C LYS A 238 22.60 -13.16 4.71
N ILE A 239 23.54 -13.34 5.64
CA ILE A 239 23.23 -13.79 7.01
C ILE A 239 22.25 -12.83 7.70
N LYS A 240 22.49 -11.52 7.65
CA LYS A 240 21.59 -10.51 8.23
C LYS A 240 20.20 -10.55 7.59
N LEU A 241 20.13 -10.74 6.27
CA LEU A 241 18.87 -10.79 5.54
C LEU A 241 18.09 -12.07 5.85
N MET A 242 18.77 -13.21 6.01
CA MET A 242 18.15 -14.46 6.43
C MET A 242 17.43 -14.30 7.76
N GLU A 243 18.08 -13.70 8.76
CA GLU A 243 17.45 -13.45 10.06
C GLU A 243 16.20 -12.57 9.96
N LEU A 244 16.23 -11.52 9.13
CA LEU A 244 15.08 -10.62 8.93
C LEU A 244 13.92 -11.32 8.21
N LEU A 245 14.23 -12.13 7.18
CA LEU A 245 13.23 -12.87 6.42
C LEU A 245 12.60 -13.98 7.24
N GLU A 246 13.38 -14.70 8.05
CA GLU A 246 12.85 -15.69 8.99
C GLU A 246 11.95 -15.03 10.04
N LYS A 247 12.35 -13.87 10.60
CA LYS A 247 11.49 -13.08 11.50
C LYS A 247 10.20 -12.59 10.84
N ALA A 248 10.25 -12.33 9.53
CA ALA A 248 9.07 -11.97 8.73
C ALA A 248 8.20 -13.19 8.34
N GLY A 249 8.58 -14.41 8.74
CA GLY A 249 7.80 -15.63 8.56
C GLY A 249 8.05 -16.39 7.25
N TYR A 250 9.16 -16.13 6.56
CA TYR A 250 9.55 -16.89 5.37
C TYR A 250 10.30 -18.17 5.74
N THR A 251 10.06 -19.26 5.00
CA THR A 251 10.92 -20.45 5.04
C THR A 251 12.01 -20.29 4.00
N LEU A 252 13.27 -20.30 4.42
CA LEU A 252 14.41 -20.07 3.52
C LEU A 252 15.06 -21.38 3.09
N LYS A 253 15.57 -21.40 1.87
CA LYS A 253 16.52 -22.41 1.39
C LYS A 253 17.78 -21.69 0.93
N ASP A 254 18.90 -21.95 1.60
CA ASP A 254 20.17 -21.32 1.31
C ASP A 254 20.91 -22.10 0.20
N TYR A 255 21.26 -21.38 -0.87
CA TYR A 255 22.02 -21.85 -2.02
C TYR A 255 23.40 -21.20 -2.09
N GLY A 256 23.73 -20.30 -1.15
CA GLY A 256 24.97 -19.55 -1.09
C GLY A 256 26.09 -20.24 -0.31
N ALA A 257 27.18 -19.50 -0.10
CA ALA A 257 28.27 -19.94 0.76
C ALA A 257 27.81 -20.08 2.22
N TYR A 258 28.15 -21.19 2.89
CA TYR A 258 27.83 -21.43 4.30
C TYR A 258 28.90 -20.90 5.27
N GLN A 259 30.08 -20.60 4.74
CA GLN A 259 31.21 -20.01 5.44
C GLN A 259 31.87 -19.00 4.51
N LEU A 260 32.55 -18.01 5.09
CA LEU A 260 33.26 -16.99 4.31
C LEU A 260 34.54 -17.58 3.71
N HIS A 261 34.55 -17.81 2.39
CA HIS A 261 35.72 -18.29 1.64
C HIS A 261 36.13 -17.27 0.58
N LYS A 262 37.32 -16.68 0.72
CA LYS A 262 37.77 -15.57 -0.16
C LYS A 262 37.94 -15.94 -1.63
N ASP A 263 38.03 -17.22 -1.94
CA ASP A 263 38.25 -17.74 -3.29
C ASP A 263 36.98 -18.32 -3.93
N ASP A 264 35.82 -18.19 -3.26
CA ASP A 264 34.53 -18.55 -3.87
C ASP A 264 34.03 -17.44 -4.80
N ASP A 265 33.12 -17.77 -5.73
CA ASP A 265 32.56 -16.79 -6.67
C ASP A 265 31.06 -17.02 -6.90
N TYR A 266 30.35 -15.97 -7.28
CA TYR A 266 28.88 -15.96 -7.33
C TYR A 266 28.26 -16.97 -8.32
N PRO A 267 28.87 -17.37 -9.46
CA PRO A 267 28.22 -18.30 -10.38
C PRO A 267 27.88 -19.66 -9.74
N ASP A 268 28.76 -20.16 -8.88
CA ASP A 268 28.60 -21.46 -8.23
C ASP A 268 27.38 -21.54 -7.32
N PHE A 269 26.89 -20.39 -6.84
CA PHE A 269 25.76 -20.28 -5.93
C PHE A 269 24.49 -19.73 -6.60
N VAL A 270 24.66 -18.78 -7.52
CA VAL A 270 23.53 -18.13 -8.20
C VAL A 270 22.94 -19.03 -9.29
N ILE A 271 23.73 -19.88 -9.95
CA ILE A 271 23.20 -20.85 -10.94
C ILE A 271 22.25 -21.85 -10.27
N PRO A 272 22.62 -22.57 -9.18
CA PRO A 272 21.70 -23.48 -8.50
C PRO A 272 20.43 -22.79 -7.99
N LEU A 273 20.55 -21.57 -7.45
CA LEU A 273 19.40 -20.77 -7.03
C LEU A 273 18.45 -20.51 -8.20
N SER A 274 18.99 -20.06 -9.33
CA SER A 274 18.20 -19.66 -10.50
C SER A 274 17.56 -20.86 -11.19
N GLN A 275 18.27 -22.00 -11.25
CA GLN A 275 17.71 -23.27 -11.71
C GLN A 275 16.58 -23.75 -10.82
N ALA A 276 16.71 -23.62 -9.50
CA ALA A 276 15.64 -24.01 -8.59
C ALA A 276 14.38 -23.14 -8.74
N VAL A 277 14.53 -21.84 -9.04
CA VAL A 277 13.41 -20.96 -9.40
C VAL A 277 12.81 -21.40 -10.74
N ALA A 278 13.63 -21.60 -11.78
CA ALA A 278 13.18 -21.98 -13.12
C ALA A 278 12.46 -23.35 -13.15
N ASN A 279 12.92 -24.30 -12.33
CA ASN A 279 12.33 -25.63 -12.19
C ASN A 279 11.11 -25.67 -11.26
N GLY A 280 10.75 -24.54 -10.62
CA GLY A 280 9.61 -24.46 -9.70
C GLY A 280 9.83 -25.14 -8.35
N GLU A 281 11.08 -25.44 -7.97
CA GLU A 281 11.43 -25.99 -6.65
C GLU A 281 11.22 -24.94 -5.53
N ILE A 282 11.38 -23.67 -5.87
CA ILE A 282 11.18 -22.50 -5.00
C ILE A 282 10.44 -21.41 -5.77
N GLU A 283 9.67 -20.56 -5.08
CA GLU A 283 8.82 -19.55 -5.74
C GLU A 283 9.65 -18.35 -6.23
N ARG A 284 10.66 -17.94 -5.45
CA ARG A 284 11.49 -16.76 -5.69
C ARG A 284 12.89 -16.98 -5.14
N GLY A 285 13.87 -16.26 -5.69
CA GLY A 285 15.27 -16.27 -5.23
C GLY A 285 15.82 -14.88 -4.99
N ILE A 286 16.70 -14.74 -4.00
CA ILE A 286 17.48 -13.51 -3.73
C ILE A 286 18.96 -13.86 -3.91
N ALA A 287 19.62 -13.23 -4.88
CA ALA A 287 21.06 -13.36 -5.11
C ALA A 287 21.79 -12.10 -4.65
N ILE A 288 22.87 -12.26 -3.90
CA ILE A 288 23.66 -11.16 -3.35
C ILE A 288 25.13 -11.38 -3.72
N CYS A 289 25.75 -10.41 -4.38
CA CYS A 289 27.22 -10.38 -4.56
C CYS A 289 27.75 -8.97 -4.37
N GLY A 290 29.07 -8.79 -4.40
CA GLY A 290 29.70 -7.50 -4.12
C GLY A 290 29.19 -6.33 -5.00
N SER A 291 29.03 -6.54 -6.31
CA SER A 291 28.58 -5.49 -7.25
C SER A 291 27.15 -5.64 -7.77
N GLY A 292 26.53 -6.81 -7.57
CA GLY A 292 25.22 -7.18 -8.11
C GLY A 292 25.19 -7.44 -9.63
N VAL A 293 26.13 -6.91 -10.41
CA VAL A 293 26.11 -6.98 -11.89
C VAL A 293 26.30 -8.42 -12.39
N GLY A 294 27.31 -9.13 -11.89
CA GLY A 294 27.59 -10.51 -12.29
C GLY A 294 26.46 -11.46 -11.92
N ALA A 295 25.89 -11.31 -10.71
CA ALA A 295 24.77 -12.11 -10.24
C ALA A 295 23.52 -11.93 -11.12
N CYS A 296 23.25 -10.70 -11.62
CA CYS A 296 22.15 -10.46 -12.54
C CYS A 296 22.33 -11.19 -13.88
N ILE A 297 23.55 -11.26 -14.40
CA ILE A 297 23.82 -11.95 -15.67
C ILE A 297 23.65 -13.46 -15.50
N VAL A 298 24.12 -14.02 -14.40
CA VAL A 298 24.02 -15.46 -14.13
C VAL A 298 22.60 -15.91 -13.81
N ALA A 299 21.78 -15.02 -13.24
CA ALA A 299 20.42 -15.34 -12.85
C ALA A 299 19.40 -15.32 -14.00
N ASN A 300 19.75 -14.75 -15.16
CA ASN A 300 18.88 -14.61 -16.34
C ASN A 300 19.34 -15.51 -17.48
#